data_AF-K1QVP5-F1
#
_entry.id   AF-K1QVP5-F1
#
_cell.length_a   1.000
_cell.length_b   1.000
_cell.length_c   1.000
_cell.angle_alpha   90.00
_cell.angle_beta   90.00
_cell.angle_gamma   90.00
#
_symmetry.space_group_name_H-M   'P 1'
#
loop_
_entity.id
_entity.type
_entity.pdbx_description
1 polymer ?
#
loop_
_entity_poly.entity_id
_entity_poly.type
_entity_poly.pdbx_seq_one_letter_code
_entity_poly.pdbx_strand_id
1 'polypeptide(L)'
;MGPANVRLNPIGAAACFAFGLCMVIYIFGFPDWFQKEQKISLKELLSVSIALVERGGNRVRDIREGNTLAEKSKGKTKEGADEVLTEGDMESHRAIVYGFAKTFPGLQVISEESDIRPVSFKLIDNVNSKNDEVDKLIKNDMSVPFNKVTVWVDPLDATQEYKGYKTLEVIEGRADAYVHTTRIKKWDICAGNAILSAFHGKMTTLEGAFIDYSSRREVVNNNGLLATLFDHYKYLEQHIAKPMEHNKEKR
;
A
#
# COMPACT_ATOMS: atom_id res chain seq x y z
N MET A 1 39.09 -10.36 63.26
CA MET A 1 38.40 -11.03 62.13
C MET A 1 39.20 -10.71 60.87
N GLY A 2 39.96 -11.68 60.35
CA GLY A 2 40.71 -11.48 59.10
C GLY A 2 39.76 -11.48 57.89
N PRO A 3 40.07 -10.73 56.81
CA PRO A 3 39.20 -10.66 55.65
C PRO A 3 39.15 -12.01 54.94
N ALA A 4 37.94 -12.53 54.74
CA ALA A 4 37.72 -13.76 53.98
C ALA A 4 37.98 -13.49 52.49
N ASN A 5 39.07 -14.05 51.97
CA ASN A 5 39.36 -14.02 50.54
C ASN A 5 38.46 -15.00 49.79
N VAL A 6 37.36 -14.50 49.21
CA VAL A 6 36.48 -15.28 48.35
C VAL A 6 37.17 -15.52 47.00
N ARG A 7 37.55 -16.77 46.71
CA ARG A 7 38.07 -17.17 45.41
C ARG A 7 36.91 -17.55 44.50
N LEU A 8 36.51 -16.64 43.62
CA LEU A 8 35.51 -16.91 42.59
C LEU A 8 36.10 -17.78 41.48
N ASN A 9 35.42 -18.89 41.16
CA ASN A 9 35.76 -19.71 40.02
C ASN A 9 35.40 -18.93 38.74
N PRO A 10 36.35 -18.61 37.84
CA PRO A 10 36.09 -17.81 36.65
C PRO A 10 35.00 -18.42 35.75
N ILE A 11 34.89 -19.75 35.71
CA ILE A 11 33.86 -20.45 34.93
C ILE A 11 32.47 -20.27 35.55
N GLY A 12 32.38 -20.36 36.89
CA GLY A 12 31.13 -20.15 37.61
C GLY A 12 30.63 -18.71 37.51
N ALA A 13 31.55 -17.73 37.59
CA ALA A 13 31.22 -16.32 37.41
C ALA A 13 30.71 -16.03 35.99
N ALA A 14 31.33 -16.61 34.97
CA ALA A 14 30.87 -16.48 33.58
C ALA A 14 29.49 -17.11 33.36
N ALA A 15 29.22 -18.27 33.95
CA ALA A 15 27.91 -18.93 33.87
C ALA A 15 26.80 -18.08 34.52
N CYS A 16 27.04 -17.52 35.71
CA CYS A 16 26.10 -16.62 36.38
C CYS A 16 25.83 -15.35 35.55
N PHE A 17 26.85 -14.79 34.91
CA PHE A 17 26.70 -13.62 34.04
C PHE A 17 25.88 -13.95 32.79
N ALA A 18 26.13 -15.09 32.14
CA ALA A 18 25.36 -15.54 30.98
C ALA A 18 23.89 -15.81 31.34
N PHE A 19 23.63 -16.42 32.49
CA PHE A 19 22.26 -16.67 32.97
C PHE A 19 21.53 -15.36 33.28
N GLY A 20 22.21 -14.39 33.90
CA GLY A 20 21.68 -13.05 34.13
C GLY A 20 21.35 -12.33 32.82
N LEU A 21 22.24 -12.41 31.83
CA LEU A 21 22.01 -11.84 30.50
C LEU A 21 20.81 -12.48 29.79
N CYS A 22 20.68 -13.81 29.83
CA CYS A 22 19.51 -14.52 29.29
C CYS A 22 18.21 -14.14 29.99
N MET A 23 18.24 -13.96 31.32
CA MET A 23 17.07 -13.55 32.09
C MET A 23 16.66 -12.10 31.74
N VAL A 24 17.62 -11.20 31.56
CA VAL A 24 17.37 -9.82 31.11
C VAL A 24 16.77 -9.83 29.70
N ILE A 25 17.32 -10.60 28.77
CA ILE A 25 16.76 -10.74 27.41
C ILE A 25 15.34 -11.34 27.44
N TYR A 26 15.08 -12.29 28.33
CA TYR A 26 13.75 -12.90 28.48
C TYR A 26 12.73 -11.89 29.03
N ILE A 27 13.11 -11.08 30.03
CA ILE A 27 12.22 -10.11 30.68
C ILE A 27 11.99 -8.87 29.80
N PHE A 28 13.05 -8.35 29.18
CA PHE A 28 13.02 -7.07 28.46
C PHE A 28 12.95 -7.23 26.93
N GLY A 29 13.01 -8.46 26.42
CA GLY A 29 13.11 -8.73 24.99
C GLY A 29 14.55 -8.58 24.48
N PHE A 30 14.82 -9.15 23.31
CA PHE A 30 16.09 -8.95 22.62
C PHE A 30 16.19 -7.47 22.21
N PRO A 31 17.33 -6.79 22.44
CA PRO A 31 17.42 -5.37 22.12
C PRO A 31 17.19 -5.08 20.63
N ASP A 32 16.38 -4.06 20.31
CA ASP A 32 16.02 -3.69 18.94
C ASP A 32 17.23 -3.42 18.02
N TRP A 33 18.39 -3.02 18.58
CA TRP A 33 19.62 -2.81 17.82
C TRP A 33 20.25 -4.08 17.24
N PHE A 34 19.76 -5.28 17.61
CA PHE A 34 20.14 -6.55 16.99
C PHE A 34 19.23 -6.95 15.82
N GLN A 35 18.06 -6.32 15.64
CA GLN A 35 17.21 -6.56 14.47
C GLN A 35 17.86 -5.86 13.27
N LYS A 36 18.51 -6.62 12.39
CA LYS A 36 19.00 -6.08 11.11
C LYS A 36 17.78 -5.53 10.36
N GLU A 37 17.72 -4.22 10.20
CA GLU A 37 16.61 -3.55 9.53
C GLU A 37 16.49 -4.13 8.10
N GLN A 38 15.44 -4.93 7.89
CA GLN A 38 15.18 -5.50 6.58
C GLN A 38 14.88 -4.35 5.62
N LYS A 39 15.51 -4.39 4.45
CA LYS A 39 15.32 -3.41 3.38
C LYS A 39 14.74 -4.09 2.15
N ILE A 40 13.92 -3.35 1.42
CA ILE A 40 13.32 -3.77 0.16
C ILE A 40 13.81 -2.86 -0.97
N SER A 41 14.12 -3.46 -2.12
CA SER A 41 14.40 -2.74 -3.37
C SER A 41 13.10 -2.16 -3.92
N LEU A 42 13.06 -0.85 -4.18
CA LEU A 42 11.89 -0.22 -4.81
C LEU A 42 11.71 -0.67 -6.25
N LYS A 43 12.81 -0.97 -6.96
CA LYS A 43 12.77 -1.50 -8.32
C LYS A 43 12.19 -2.93 -8.36
N GLU A 44 12.61 -3.78 -7.43
CA GLU A 44 12.05 -5.12 -7.27
C GLU A 44 10.58 -5.05 -6.86
N LEU A 45 10.24 -4.19 -5.90
CA LEU A 45 8.87 -3.97 -5.46
C LEU A 45 7.97 -3.56 -6.63
N LEU A 46 8.41 -2.63 -7.48
CA LEU A 46 7.68 -2.22 -8.68
C LEU A 46 7.48 -3.39 -9.65
N SER A 47 8.53 -4.16 -9.91
CA SER A 47 8.49 -5.31 -10.83
C SER A 47 7.49 -6.37 -10.35
N VAL A 48 7.51 -6.69 -9.06
CA VAL A 48 6.55 -7.59 -8.42
C VAL A 48 5.14 -7.00 -8.43
N SER A 49 5.00 -5.69 -8.21
CA SER A 49 3.69 -5.01 -8.22
C SER A 49 3.02 -5.12 -9.58
N ILE A 50 3.75 -4.90 -10.67
CA ILE A 50 3.24 -5.06 -12.04
C ILE A 50 2.78 -6.50 -12.27
N ALA A 51 3.64 -7.49 -11.98
CA ALA A 51 3.31 -8.90 -12.20
C ALA A 51 2.11 -9.37 -11.37
N LEU A 52 1.93 -8.85 -10.15
CA LEU A 52 0.79 -9.14 -9.29
C LEU A 52 -0.50 -8.51 -9.78
N VAL A 53 -0.46 -7.25 -10.22
CA VAL A 53 -1.62 -6.54 -10.77
C VAL A 53 -2.07 -7.18 -12.09
N GLU A 54 -1.14 -7.56 -12.97
CA GLU A 54 -1.45 -8.32 -14.19
C GLU A 54 -2.13 -9.65 -13.86
N ARG A 55 -1.61 -10.37 -12.85
CA ARG A 55 -2.22 -11.62 -12.39
C ARG A 55 -3.63 -11.40 -11.83
N GLY A 56 -3.83 -10.38 -11.00
CA GLY A 56 -5.14 -10.02 -10.47
C GLY A 56 -6.15 -9.70 -11.57
N GLY A 57 -5.75 -8.85 -12.54
CA GLY A 57 -6.56 -8.53 -13.71
C GLY A 57 -6.90 -9.75 -14.58
N ASN A 58 -5.96 -10.70 -14.73
CA ASN A 58 -6.22 -11.96 -15.41
C ASN A 58 -7.30 -12.79 -14.69
N ARG A 59 -7.26 -12.87 -13.35
CA ARG A 59 -8.29 -13.57 -12.57
C ARG A 59 -9.68 -12.98 -12.78
N VAL A 60 -9.82 -11.65 -12.71
CA VAL A 60 -11.08 -10.95 -12.97
C VAL A 60 -11.60 -11.28 -14.37
N ARG A 61 -10.72 -11.25 -15.38
CA ARG A 61 -11.08 -11.57 -16.77
C ARG A 61 -11.52 -13.03 -16.92
N ASP A 62 -10.77 -13.98 -16.37
CA ASP A 62 -11.07 -15.41 -16.48
C ASP A 62 -12.45 -15.74 -15.88
N ILE A 63 -12.76 -15.15 -14.72
CA ILE A 63 -14.06 -15.30 -14.05
C ILE A 63 -15.17 -14.69 -14.90
N ARG A 64 -14.96 -13.50 -15.46
CA ARG A 64 -15.96 -12.84 -16.31
C ARG A 64 -16.23 -13.61 -17.61
N GLU A 65 -15.18 -14.13 -18.25
CA GLU A 65 -15.29 -14.93 -19.47
C GLU A 65 -15.96 -16.29 -19.21
N GLY A 66 -15.55 -16.99 -18.16
CA GLY A 66 -16.13 -18.27 -17.75
C GLY A 66 -17.63 -18.17 -17.44
N ASN A 67 -18.04 -17.11 -16.74
CA ASN A 67 -19.43 -16.88 -16.41
C ASN A 67 -20.26 -16.40 -17.62
N THR A 68 -19.69 -15.59 -18.52
CA THR A 68 -20.35 -15.24 -19.80
C THR A 68 -20.69 -16.49 -20.62
N LEU A 69 -19.81 -17.50 -20.62
CA LEU A 69 -20.07 -18.79 -21.27
C LEU A 69 -21.20 -19.57 -20.58
N ALA A 70 -21.23 -19.57 -19.25
CA ALA A 70 -22.26 -20.25 -18.47
C ALA A 70 -23.65 -19.57 -18.60
N GLU A 71 -23.71 -18.24 -18.62
CA GLU A 71 -24.92 -17.43 -18.81
C GLU A 71 -25.54 -17.65 -20.20
N LYS A 72 -24.71 -17.73 -21.26
CA LYS A 72 -25.18 -18.07 -22.61
C LYS A 72 -25.83 -19.45 -22.67
N SER A 73 -25.46 -20.36 -21.76
CA SER A 73 -26.04 -21.70 -21.66
C SER A 73 -27.25 -21.81 -20.73
N LYS A 74 -27.43 -20.91 -19.75
CA LYS A 74 -28.44 -21.08 -18.68
C LYS A 74 -29.42 -19.91 -18.49
N GLY A 75 -29.28 -18.81 -19.24
CA GLY A 75 -30.16 -17.63 -19.12
C GLY A 75 -29.74 -16.66 -18.01
N LYS A 76 -30.14 -15.39 -18.10
CA LYS A 76 -29.64 -14.28 -17.27
C LYS A 76 -30.40 -14.14 -15.93
N THR A 77 -29.67 -14.02 -14.81
CA THR A 77 -30.19 -13.55 -13.52
C THR A 77 -29.33 -12.39 -13.01
N LYS A 78 -29.93 -11.40 -12.31
CA LYS A 78 -29.17 -10.28 -11.73
C LYS A 78 -28.29 -10.71 -10.56
N GLU A 79 -28.78 -11.67 -9.77
CA GLU A 79 -28.05 -12.25 -8.63
C GLU A 79 -26.75 -12.94 -9.07
N GLY A 80 -26.76 -13.61 -10.23
CA GLY A 80 -25.56 -14.24 -10.78
C GLY A 80 -24.48 -13.22 -11.14
N ALA A 81 -24.86 -12.04 -11.68
CA ALA A 81 -23.90 -10.99 -11.99
C ALA A 81 -23.21 -10.45 -10.73
N ASP A 82 -23.97 -10.16 -9.66
CA ASP A 82 -23.40 -9.63 -8.42
C ASP A 82 -22.46 -10.65 -7.73
N GLU A 83 -22.76 -11.95 -7.81
CA GLU A 83 -21.87 -13.02 -7.33
C GLU A 83 -20.56 -13.09 -8.13
N VAL A 84 -20.63 -12.99 -9.46
CA VAL A 84 -19.45 -12.99 -10.36
C VAL A 84 -18.50 -11.84 -10.05
N LEU A 85 -19.08 -10.67 -9.79
CA LEU A 85 -18.34 -9.45 -9.49
C LEU A 85 -17.59 -9.60 -8.17
N THR A 86 -18.31 -10.05 -7.14
CA THR A 86 -17.73 -10.34 -5.81
C THR A 86 -16.61 -11.38 -5.89
N GLU A 87 -16.77 -12.43 -6.71
CA GLU A 87 -15.75 -13.46 -6.88
C GLU A 87 -14.50 -12.92 -7.61
N GLY A 88 -14.69 -12.10 -8.64
CA GLY A 88 -13.63 -11.42 -9.37
C GLY A 88 -12.75 -10.56 -8.47
N ASP A 89 -13.38 -9.72 -7.65
CA ASP A 89 -12.72 -8.80 -6.73
C ASP A 89 -11.92 -9.58 -5.68
N MET A 90 -12.50 -10.64 -5.11
CA MET A 90 -11.83 -11.49 -4.12
C MET A 90 -10.67 -12.30 -4.70
N GLU A 91 -10.78 -12.83 -5.93
CA GLU A 91 -9.67 -13.55 -6.56
C GLU A 91 -8.54 -12.60 -6.99
N SER A 92 -8.87 -11.37 -7.41
CA SER A 92 -7.91 -10.30 -7.64
C SER A 92 -7.18 -9.91 -6.35
N HIS A 93 -7.93 -9.67 -5.28
CA HIS A 93 -7.42 -9.41 -3.93
C HIS A 93 -6.44 -10.50 -3.51
N ARG A 94 -6.85 -11.77 -3.61
CA ARG A 94 -6.02 -12.90 -3.20
C ARG A 94 -4.72 -12.99 -4.00
N ALA A 95 -4.81 -12.82 -5.31
CA ALA A 95 -3.63 -12.84 -6.18
C ALA A 95 -2.61 -11.78 -5.77
N ILE A 96 -3.05 -10.55 -5.50
CA ILE A 96 -2.19 -9.42 -5.18
C ILE A 96 -1.68 -9.48 -3.73
N VAL A 97 -2.58 -9.57 -2.75
CA VAL A 97 -2.26 -9.45 -1.33
C VAL A 97 -1.40 -10.62 -0.85
N TYR A 98 -1.80 -11.87 -1.15
CA TYR A 98 -0.98 -13.02 -0.75
C TYR A 98 0.25 -13.18 -1.64
N GLY A 99 0.21 -12.67 -2.86
CA GLY A 99 1.39 -12.56 -3.72
C GLY A 99 2.48 -11.69 -3.09
N PHE A 100 2.12 -10.52 -2.57
CA PHE A 100 3.03 -9.68 -1.79
C PHE A 100 3.45 -10.35 -0.49
N ALA A 101 2.52 -10.91 0.28
CA ALA A 101 2.84 -11.56 1.55
C ALA A 101 3.80 -12.74 1.39
N LYS A 102 3.70 -13.50 0.28
CA LYS A 102 4.61 -14.59 -0.05
C LYS A 102 5.97 -14.08 -0.51
N THR A 103 6.01 -13.01 -1.30
CA THR A 103 7.25 -12.49 -1.90
C THR A 103 8.07 -11.65 -0.90
N PHE A 104 7.39 -10.85 -0.08
CA PHE A 104 7.99 -9.94 0.88
C PHE A 104 7.40 -10.14 2.28
N PRO A 105 7.81 -11.18 3.01
CA PRO A 105 7.32 -11.44 4.36
C PRO A 105 7.69 -10.27 5.30
N GLY A 106 6.69 -9.48 5.69
CA GLY A 106 6.87 -8.27 6.52
C GLY A 106 6.50 -6.94 5.83
N LEU A 107 6.19 -6.96 4.53
CA LEU A 107 5.66 -5.78 3.84
C LEU A 107 4.23 -5.50 4.30
N GLN A 108 3.94 -4.25 4.63
CA GLN A 108 2.59 -3.85 4.97
C GLN A 108 1.77 -3.64 3.71
N VAL A 109 0.72 -4.45 3.55
CA VAL A 109 -0.23 -4.37 2.45
C VAL A 109 -1.61 -4.11 3.06
N ILE A 110 -2.29 -3.07 2.60
CA ILE A 110 -3.65 -2.72 3.01
C ILE A 110 -4.53 -2.78 1.78
N SER A 111 -5.55 -3.61 1.81
CA SER A 111 -6.48 -3.80 0.71
C SER A 111 -7.88 -3.30 1.08
N GLU A 112 -8.66 -2.92 0.06
CA GLU A 112 -10.10 -2.73 0.19
C GLU A 112 -10.79 -4.01 0.67
N GLU A 113 -10.52 -5.10 -0.03
CA GLU A 113 -11.05 -6.42 0.29
C GLU A 113 -10.31 -7.09 1.45
N SER A 114 -10.98 -8.06 2.08
CA SER A 114 -10.41 -8.87 3.14
C SER A 114 -10.99 -10.28 3.17
N ASP A 115 -10.13 -11.29 3.30
CA ASP A 115 -10.59 -12.63 3.60
C ASP A 115 -10.91 -12.81 5.10
N ILE A 116 -11.94 -13.61 5.39
CA ILE A 116 -12.26 -14.05 6.76
C ILE A 116 -11.15 -14.98 7.30
N ARG A 117 -10.47 -15.72 6.41
CA ARG A 117 -9.41 -16.67 6.77
C ARG A 117 -8.22 -16.54 5.81
N PRO A 118 -6.97 -16.61 6.31
CA PRO A 118 -5.80 -16.56 5.45
C PRO A 118 -5.77 -17.70 4.43
N VAL A 119 -5.45 -17.36 3.17
CA VAL A 119 -5.20 -18.34 2.10
C VAL A 119 -3.81 -18.98 2.28
N SER A 120 -3.72 -20.27 1.99
CA SER A 120 -2.45 -21.00 2.03
C SER A 120 -1.50 -20.54 0.93
N PHE A 121 -0.26 -20.18 1.27
CA PHE A 121 0.78 -19.80 0.29
C PHE A 121 1.15 -20.91 -0.69
N LYS A 122 0.74 -22.17 -0.46
CA LYS A 122 0.91 -23.27 -1.43
C LYS A 122 0.05 -23.08 -2.67
N LEU A 123 -1.07 -22.39 -2.55
CA LEU A 123 -2.01 -22.10 -3.64
C LEU A 123 -1.63 -20.85 -4.43
N ILE A 124 -0.65 -20.10 -3.94
CA ILE A 124 -0.19 -18.85 -4.55
C ILE A 124 1.06 -19.15 -5.36
N ASP A 125 1.02 -18.90 -6.66
CA ASP A 125 2.19 -19.09 -7.52
C ASP A 125 3.30 -18.08 -7.18
N ASN A 126 4.55 -18.49 -7.34
CA ASN A 126 5.68 -17.57 -7.22
C ASN A 126 5.59 -16.48 -8.30
N VAL A 127 6.16 -15.31 -8.00
CA VAL A 127 6.17 -14.16 -8.90
C VAL A 127 7.59 -13.93 -9.37
N ASN A 128 7.76 -13.57 -10.64
CA ASN A 128 9.05 -13.13 -11.14
C ASN A 128 9.37 -11.75 -10.55
N SER A 129 10.50 -11.62 -9.85
CA SER A 129 10.93 -10.35 -9.26
C SER A 129 11.65 -9.43 -10.26
N LYS A 130 11.82 -9.87 -11.51
CA LYS A 130 12.40 -9.07 -12.60
C LYS A 130 11.37 -8.73 -13.66
N ASN A 131 11.46 -7.51 -14.17
CA ASN A 131 10.68 -7.03 -15.29
C ASN A 131 11.61 -6.29 -16.27
N ASP A 132 11.64 -6.74 -17.53
CA ASP A 132 12.55 -6.24 -18.56
C ASP A 132 12.34 -4.75 -18.87
N GLU A 133 11.10 -4.27 -18.82
CA GLU A 133 10.76 -2.86 -19.04
C GLU A 133 11.26 -1.99 -17.88
N VAL A 134 11.02 -2.44 -16.65
CA VAL A 134 11.53 -1.79 -15.44
C VAL A 134 13.06 -1.76 -15.44
N ASP A 135 13.73 -2.84 -15.85
CA ASP A 135 15.19 -2.90 -15.95
C ASP A 135 15.76 -1.96 -17.03
N LYS A 136 15.01 -1.74 -18.11
CA LYS A 136 15.37 -0.79 -19.15
C LYS A 136 15.21 0.66 -18.71
N LEU A 137 14.11 0.99 -18.03
CA LEU A 137 13.77 2.37 -17.65
C LEU A 137 14.45 2.81 -16.35
N ILE A 138 14.53 1.94 -15.34
CA ILE A 138 15.06 2.26 -14.01
C ILE A 138 16.48 1.68 -13.88
N LYS A 139 17.47 2.55 -14.07
CA LYS A 139 18.89 2.18 -13.96
C LYS A 139 19.42 2.16 -12.53
N ASN A 140 18.96 3.10 -11.71
CA ASN A 140 19.39 3.23 -10.32
C ASN A 140 18.30 2.69 -9.41
N ASP A 141 18.65 1.73 -8.56
CA ASP A 141 17.75 1.19 -7.56
C ASP A 141 17.91 1.93 -6.22
N MET A 142 16.84 1.95 -5.44
CA MET A 142 16.80 2.50 -4.09
C MET A 142 16.28 1.43 -3.15
N SER A 143 17.00 1.20 -2.05
CA SER A 143 16.54 0.31 -0.99
C SER A 143 16.05 1.10 0.22
N VAL A 144 14.87 0.76 0.71
CA VAL A 144 14.23 1.41 1.85
C VAL A 144 13.86 0.39 2.93
N PRO A 145 13.84 0.76 4.22
CA PRO A 145 13.34 -0.12 5.27
C PRO A 145 11.90 -0.55 5.03
N PHE A 146 11.56 -1.80 5.34
CA PHE A 146 10.19 -2.31 5.20
C PHE A 146 9.14 -1.47 5.94
N ASN A 147 9.48 -0.96 7.13
CA ASN A 147 8.59 -0.13 7.96
C ASN A 147 8.32 1.27 7.38
N LYS A 148 8.97 1.65 6.27
CA LYS A 148 8.75 2.91 5.55
C LYS A 148 7.87 2.74 4.31
N VAL A 149 7.44 1.52 4.00
CA VAL A 149 6.64 1.22 2.82
C VAL A 149 5.30 0.64 3.24
N THR A 150 4.24 1.19 2.67
CA THR A 150 2.88 0.64 2.74
C THR A 150 2.35 0.54 1.32
N VAL A 151 1.88 -0.64 0.95
CA VAL A 151 1.22 -0.88 -0.35
C VAL A 151 -0.28 -0.80 -0.12
N TRP A 152 -0.94 0.11 -0.83
CA TRP A 152 -2.40 0.23 -0.85
C TRP A 152 -2.95 -0.49 -2.08
N VAL A 153 -3.89 -1.39 -1.87
CA VAL A 153 -4.49 -2.24 -2.92
C VAL A 153 -5.98 -1.95 -3.00
N ASP A 154 -6.39 -1.50 -4.16
CA ASP A 154 -7.79 -1.46 -4.58
C ASP A 154 -7.91 -2.54 -5.67
N PRO A 155 -8.26 -3.78 -5.31
CA PRO A 155 -8.32 -4.87 -6.26
C PRO A 155 -9.54 -4.67 -7.15
N LEU A 156 -9.32 -3.97 -8.28
CA LEU A 156 -10.22 -3.77 -9.41
C LEU A 156 -11.68 -4.09 -9.11
N ASP A 157 -12.45 -3.06 -8.74
CA ASP A 157 -13.90 -3.16 -8.65
C ASP A 157 -14.45 -3.54 -10.03
N ALA A 158 -14.84 -4.81 -10.20
CA ALA A 158 -15.48 -5.26 -11.44
C ALA A 158 -16.81 -4.51 -11.70
N THR A 159 -17.28 -3.69 -10.73
CA THR A 159 -18.49 -2.88 -10.76
C THR A 159 -18.23 -1.37 -10.82
N GLN A 160 -18.19 -0.86 -12.04
CA GLN A 160 -18.70 0.47 -12.42
C GLN A 160 -18.01 1.77 -11.94
N GLU A 161 -17.15 1.84 -10.92
CA GLU A 161 -16.45 3.09 -10.59
C GLU A 161 -14.93 2.93 -10.39
N TYR A 162 -14.19 2.89 -11.50
CA TYR A 162 -12.73 3.03 -11.46
C TYR A 162 -12.33 4.46 -11.03
N LYS A 163 -12.32 4.78 -9.75
CA LYS A 163 -12.06 6.17 -9.28
C LYS A 163 -10.69 6.73 -9.74
N GLY A 164 -9.74 5.84 -10.05
CA GLY A 164 -8.44 6.18 -10.63
C GLY A 164 -8.50 6.93 -11.97
N TYR A 165 -9.51 6.72 -12.83
CA TYR A 165 -9.53 7.35 -14.16
C TYR A 165 -9.58 8.87 -14.07
N LYS A 166 -10.24 9.44 -13.05
CA LYS A 166 -10.37 10.90 -12.91
C LYS A 166 -9.01 11.58 -12.78
N THR A 167 -8.03 10.89 -12.18
CA THR A 167 -6.66 11.41 -12.11
C THR A 167 -5.95 11.30 -13.47
N LEU A 168 -6.22 10.24 -14.23
CA LEU A 168 -5.71 10.09 -15.60
C LEU A 168 -6.26 11.16 -16.55
N GLU A 169 -7.55 11.52 -16.45
CA GLU A 169 -8.13 12.62 -17.23
C GLU A 169 -7.37 13.94 -17.03
N VAL A 170 -6.89 14.20 -15.81
CA VAL A 170 -6.06 15.38 -15.49
C VAL A 170 -4.67 15.26 -16.08
N ILE A 171 -4.03 14.09 -15.96
CA ILE A 171 -2.68 13.84 -16.49
C ILE A 171 -2.66 13.95 -18.02
N GLU A 172 -3.69 13.43 -18.68
CA GLU A 172 -3.83 13.45 -20.14
C GLU A 172 -4.31 14.81 -20.69
N GLY A 173 -4.61 15.79 -19.80
CA GLY A 173 -5.06 17.12 -20.19
C GLY A 173 -6.49 17.17 -20.74
N ARG A 174 -7.31 16.13 -20.50
CA ARG A 174 -8.74 16.11 -20.82
C ARG A 174 -9.59 16.85 -19.78
N ALA A 175 -9.08 16.97 -18.56
CA ALA A 175 -9.64 17.78 -17.50
C ALA A 175 -8.55 18.66 -16.86
N ASP A 176 -8.90 19.88 -16.43
CA ASP A 176 -7.95 20.77 -15.76
C ASP A 176 -7.71 20.40 -14.29
N ALA A 177 -8.75 19.85 -13.65
CA ALA A 177 -8.74 19.51 -12.23
C ALA A 177 -9.69 18.35 -11.94
N TYR A 178 -9.31 17.52 -10.96
CA TYR A 178 -10.20 16.56 -10.31
C TYR A 178 -10.50 17.05 -8.89
N VAL A 179 -11.77 17.34 -8.64
CA VAL A 179 -12.27 17.73 -7.32
C VAL A 179 -13.19 16.65 -6.77
N HIS A 180 -12.94 16.22 -5.54
CA HIS A 180 -13.81 15.31 -4.80
C HIS A 180 -14.12 15.93 -3.44
N THR A 181 -15.40 16.11 -3.11
CA THR A 181 -15.82 16.85 -1.90
C THR A 181 -16.22 15.96 -0.72
N THR A 182 -16.35 14.66 -0.96
CA THR A 182 -16.79 13.70 0.07
C THR A 182 -15.62 12.85 0.56
N ARG A 183 -15.91 11.89 1.42
CA ARG A 183 -14.93 10.92 1.90
C ARG A 183 -14.45 10.03 0.73
N ILE A 184 -13.18 9.70 0.73
CA ILE A 184 -12.56 8.80 -0.25
C ILE A 184 -11.49 7.94 0.44
N LYS A 185 -11.32 6.68 0.03
CA LYS A 185 -10.37 5.77 0.67
C LYS A 185 -8.98 5.96 0.07
N LYS A 186 -7.92 5.70 0.84
CA LYS A 186 -6.54 5.89 0.38
C LYS A 186 -6.17 4.99 -0.80
N TRP A 187 -6.68 3.76 -0.83
CA TRP A 187 -6.44 2.84 -1.93
C TRP A 187 -7.06 3.31 -3.26
N ASP A 188 -8.16 4.07 -3.22
CA ASP A 188 -8.80 4.67 -4.42
C ASP A 188 -7.90 5.70 -5.14
N ILE A 189 -6.96 6.33 -4.40
CA ILE A 189 -6.24 7.53 -4.85
C ILE A 189 -4.72 7.42 -4.81
N CYS A 190 -4.16 6.44 -4.08
CA CYS A 190 -2.72 6.31 -3.88
C CYS A 190 -1.97 6.15 -5.20
N ALA A 191 -2.45 5.26 -6.08
CA ALA A 191 -1.83 5.01 -7.37
C ALA A 191 -1.92 6.25 -8.29
N GLY A 192 -3.10 6.85 -8.40
CA GLY A 192 -3.31 8.06 -9.20
C GLY A 192 -2.42 9.22 -8.74
N ASN A 193 -2.32 9.44 -7.42
CA ASN A 193 -1.46 10.49 -6.86
C ASN A 193 0.03 10.25 -7.19
N ALA A 194 0.51 9.01 -7.11
CA ALA A 194 1.89 8.67 -7.45
C ALA A 194 2.21 8.98 -8.92
N ILE A 195 1.30 8.61 -9.85
CA ILE A 195 1.47 8.91 -11.28
C ILE A 195 1.41 10.42 -11.52
N LEU A 196 0.41 11.11 -10.97
CA LEU A 196 0.29 12.57 -11.11
C LEU A 196 1.54 13.29 -10.62
N SER A 197 2.10 12.87 -9.48
CA SER A 197 3.33 13.43 -8.92
C SER A 197 4.54 13.21 -9.82
N ALA A 198 4.61 12.09 -10.55
CA ALA A 198 5.67 11.86 -11.55
C ALA A 198 5.60 12.85 -12.72
N PHE A 199 4.41 13.39 -13.02
CA PHE A 199 4.21 14.48 -13.97
C PHE A 199 4.28 15.88 -13.32
N HIS A 200 4.83 15.99 -12.10
CA HIS A 200 4.93 17.23 -11.31
C HIS A 200 3.59 17.86 -10.92
N GLY A 201 2.48 17.15 -11.12
CA GLY A 201 1.18 17.53 -10.62
C GLY A 201 1.08 17.37 -9.10
N LYS A 202 -0.05 17.79 -8.53
CA LYS A 202 -0.30 17.76 -7.08
C LYS A 202 -1.67 17.22 -6.77
N MET A 203 -1.75 16.41 -5.71
CA MET A 203 -2.99 16.01 -5.06
C MET A 203 -2.94 16.34 -3.57
N THR A 204 -3.87 17.15 -3.09
CA THR A 204 -4.00 17.57 -1.69
C THR A 204 -5.42 17.40 -1.21
N THR A 205 -5.65 17.54 0.10
CA THR A 205 -6.99 17.80 0.62
C THR A 205 -7.51 19.15 0.10
N LEU A 206 -8.80 19.41 0.30
CA LEU A 206 -9.40 20.71 -0.08
C LEU A 206 -8.85 21.89 0.75
N GLU A 207 -8.19 21.62 1.88
CA GLU A 207 -7.45 22.62 2.68
C GLU A 207 -6.00 22.82 2.21
N GLY A 208 -5.56 22.10 1.18
CA GLY A 208 -4.20 22.23 0.61
C GLY A 208 -3.14 21.38 1.32
N ALA A 209 -3.52 20.50 2.25
CA ALA A 209 -2.60 19.60 2.93
C ALA A 209 -2.30 18.36 2.07
N PHE A 210 -1.05 17.89 2.05
CA PHE A 210 -0.71 16.63 1.39
C PHE A 210 -1.42 15.45 2.06
N ILE A 211 -1.85 14.49 1.24
CA ILE A 211 -2.51 13.28 1.71
C ILE A 211 -1.47 12.36 2.37
N ASP A 212 -1.73 12.00 3.62
CA ASP A 212 -0.86 11.12 4.40
C ASP A 212 -1.22 9.65 4.14
N TYR A 213 -0.37 8.93 3.40
CA TYR A 213 -0.56 7.49 3.09
C TYR A 213 0.03 6.54 4.14
N SER A 214 0.49 7.04 5.29
CA SER A 214 0.96 6.17 6.36
C SER A 214 -0.16 5.27 6.89
N SER A 215 0.19 4.03 7.21
CA SER A 215 -0.72 3.00 7.70
C SER A 215 -1.20 3.19 9.13
N ARG A 216 -0.55 4.09 9.89
CA ARG A 216 -0.89 4.38 11.29
C ARG A 216 -2.13 5.27 11.44
N ARG A 217 -2.61 5.85 10.33
CA ARG A 217 -3.76 6.77 10.31
C ARG A 217 -4.93 6.14 9.57
N GLU A 218 -6.10 6.77 9.71
CA GLU A 218 -7.34 6.35 9.07
C GLU A 218 -7.15 6.02 7.59
N VAL A 219 -7.78 4.93 7.15
CA VAL A 219 -7.84 4.51 5.74
C VAL A 219 -8.57 5.54 4.87
N VAL A 220 -9.44 6.32 5.49
CA VAL A 220 -10.30 7.29 4.81
C VAL A 220 -9.64 8.67 4.84
N ASN A 221 -9.63 9.34 3.70
CA ASN A 221 -9.40 10.76 3.59
C ASN A 221 -10.75 11.50 3.70
N ASN A 222 -10.95 12.21 4.80
CA ASN A 222 -12.25 12.81 5.12
C ASN A 222 -12.48 14.20 4.51
N ASN A 223 -11.42 14.88 4.08
CA ASN A 223 -11.46 16.29 3.72
C ASN A 223 -11.56 16.55 2.21
N GLY A 224 -12.04 15.55 1.45
CA GLY A 224 -12.03 15.61 -0.01
C GLY A 224 -10.62 15.72 -0.59
N LEU A 225 -10.53 15.96 -1.89
CA LEU A 225 -9.25 16.23 -2.55
C LEU A 225 -9.40 17.17 -3.75
N LEU A 226 -8.30 17.85 -4.05
CA LEU A 226 -8.03 18.49 -5.33
C LEU A 226 -6.83 17.78 -5.97
N ALA A 227 -6.92 17.47 -7.25
CA ALA A 227 -5.79 17.03 -8.06
C ALA A 227 -5.67 17.88 -9.32
N THR A 228 -4.49 18.44 -9.59
CA THR A 228 -4.22 19.24 -10.80
C THR A 228 -2.82 18.99 -11.34
N LEU A 229 -2.63 19.23 -12.63
CA LEU A 229 -1.30 19.19 -13.26
C LEU A 229 -0.54 20.52 -13.09
N PHE A 230 -1.26 21.64 -13.19
CA PHE A 230 -0.71 23.00 -13.07
C PHE A 230 -1.55 23.85 -12.11
N ASP A 231 -1.03 25.01 -11.72
CA ASP A 231 -1.78 26.07 -10.99
C ASP A 231 -2.52 25.60 -9.73
N HIS A 232 -2.02 24.56 -9.05
CA HIS A 232 -2.75 23.87 -7.99
C HIS A 232 -3.30 24.79 -6.89
N TYR A 233 -2.45 25.64 -6.31
CA TYR A 233 -2.87 26.55 -5.24
C TYR A 233 -3.76 27.69 -5.74
N LYS A 234 -3.65 28.08 -7.02
CA LYS A 234 -4.57 29.03 -7.63
C LYS A 234 -5.97 28.42 -7.74
N TYR A 235 -6.09 27.17 -8.18
CA TYR A 235 -7.37 26.45 -8.17
C TYR A 235 -7.93 26.32 -6.74
N LEU A 236 -7.06 26.01 -5.78
CA LEU A 236 -7.45 25.91 -4.38
C LEU A 236 -7.99 27.23 -3.84
N GLU A 237 -7.28 28.34 -4.04
CA GLU A 237 -7.67 29.67 -3.55
C GLU A 237 -8.91 30.25 -4.24
N GLN A 238 -9.05 30.02 -5.55
CA GLN A 238 -10.10 30.65 -6.36
C GLN A 238 -11.43 29.89 -6.34
N HIS A 239 -11.39 28.58 -6.12
CA HIS A 239 -12.55 27.72 -6.34
C HIS A 239 -12.92 26.80 -5.17
N ILE A 240 -12.06 26.67 -4.14
CA ILE A 240 -12.24 25.65 -3.10
C ILE A 240 -12.13 26.23 -1.68
N ALA A 241 -11.03 26.89 -1.37
CA ALA A 241 -10.82 27.50 -0.07
C ALA A 241 -11.78 28.68 0.10
N LYS A 242 -12.43 28.76 1.28
CA LYS A 242 -12.88 30.08 1.75
C LYS A 242 -11.64 30.99 1.79
N PRO A 243 -11.74 32.27 1.39
CA PRO A 243 -10.59 33.15 1.28
C PRO A 243 -9.77 33.06 2.57
N MET A 244 -8.50 32.70 2.45
CA MET A 244 -7.58 32.66 3.59
C MET A 244 -7.63 34.03 4.25
N GLU A 245 -8.10 34.12 5.50
CA GLU A 245 -7.99 35.34 6.29
C GLU A 245 -6.51 35.65 6.43
N HIS A 246 -6.03 36.56 5.58
CA HIS A 246 -4.75 37.19 5.75
C HIS A 246 -4.87 37.97 7.05
N ASN A 247 -4.31 37.42 8.12
CA ASN A 247 -4.34 38.03 9.44
C ASN A 247 -3.50 39.32 9.38
N LYS A 248 -4.14 40.41 8.94
CA LYS A 248 -3.60 41.77 8.96
C LYS A 248 -3.63 42.25 10.40
N GLU A 249 -2.78 41.70 11.25
CA GLU A 249 -2.49 42.33 12.53
C GLU A 249 -1.18 41.81 13.12
N LYS A 250 -0.11 42.57 12.85
CA LYS A 250 0.73 43.17 13.88
C LYS A 250 1.55 44.29 13.23
N ARG A 251 0.98 45.50 13.32
CA ARG A 251 1.78 46.74 13.36
C ARG A 251 2.56 46.77 14.67
#